data_AF-A0A833H3D5-F1
#
_entry.id   AF-A0A833H3D5-F1
#
_cell.length_a   1.000
_cell.length_b   1.000
_cell.length_c   1.000
_cell.angle_alpha   90.00
_cell.angle_beta   90.00
_cell.angle_gamma   90.00
#
_symmetry.space_group_name_H-M   'P 1'
#
loop_
_entity.id
_entity.type
_entity.pdbx_description
1 polymer ?
#
loop_
_entity_poly.entity_id
_entity_poly.type
_entity_poly.pdbx_seq_one_letter_code
_entity_poly.pdbx_strand_id
1 'polypeptide(L)'
;MFRFEKEIQMGNRLELISGKVGQTLWQLQVLEEVIAKFFVLVVQAKQGMGREDVEVKIGSALKGTFGSTIKELIKEQKMPEALEPRFKHLLAERN
;
A
#
# COMPACT_ATOMS: atom_id res chain seq x y z
N MET A 1 8.23 14.31 44.00
CA MET A 1 9.00 13.42 43.12
C MET A 1 8.16 12.66 42.08
N PHE A 2 6.84 12.51 42.24
CA PHE A 2 5.98 11.66 41.38
C PHE A 2 5.44 12.27 40.07
N ARG A 3 5.65 13.58 39.81
CA ARG A 3 5.00 14.27 38.69
C ARG A 3 5.66 13.94 37.33
N PHE A 4 6.98 13.79 37.31
CA PHE A 4 7.75 13.55 36.08
C PHE A 4 7.67 12.09 35.59
N GLU A 5 7.44 11.13 36.48
CA GLU A 5 7.44 9.70 36.12
C GLU A 5 6.26 9.34 35.20
N LYS A 6 5.07 9.92 35.45
CA LYS A 6 3.91 9.76 34.56
C LYS A 6 4.12 10.43 33.19
N GLU A 7 4.77 11.59 33.17
CA GLU A 7 5.08 12.32 31.93
C GLU A 7 6.09 11.54 31.08
N ILE A 8 7.12 10.96 31.70
CA ILE A 8 8.10 10.08 31.02
C ILE A 8 7.41 8.83 30.46
N GLN A 9 6.54 8.17 31.24
CA GLN A 9 5.79 7.00 30.76
C GLN A 9 4.90 7.34 29.56
N MET A 10 4.26 8.51 29.57
CA MET A 10 3.45 8.97 28.45
C MET A 10 4.30 9.29 27.21
N GLY A 11 5.48 9.90 27.41
CA GLY A 11 6.47 10.12 26.34
C GLY A 11 6.92 8.82 25.68
N ASN A 12 7.31 7.81 26.47
CA ASN A 12 7.71 6.49 25.97
C ASN A 12 6.57 5.79 25.20
N ARG A 13 5.34 5.93 25.68
CA ARG A 13 4.17 5.37 25.00
C ARG A 13 3.89 6.06 23.67
N LEU A 14 4.05 7.38 23.62
CA LEU A 14 3.93 8.15 22.38
C LEU A 14 5.00 7.73 21.37
N GLU A 15 6.27 7.62 21.79
CA GLU A 15 7.36 7.14 20.94
C GLU A 15 7.06 5.76 20.34
N LEU A 16 6.61 4.82 21.17
CA LEU A 16 6.25 3.47 20.72
C LEU A 16 5.12 3.48 19.68
N ILE A 17 4.07 4.29 19.91
CA ILE A 17 2.93 4.38 18.98
C ILE A 17 3.38 5.03 17.67
N SER A 18 4.11 6.14 17.74
CA SER A 18 4.65 6.83 16.57
C SER A 18 5.56 5.91 15.74
N GLY A 19 6.39 5.09 16.39
CA GLY A 19 7.21 4.08 15.72
C GLY A 19 6.36 3.05 14.96
N LYS A 20 5.29 2.53 15.58
CA LYS A 20 4.37 1.59 14.93
C LYS A 20 3.64 2.22 13.74
N VAL A 21 3.19 3.47 13.87
CA VAL A 21 2.55 4.21 12.79
C VAL A 21 3.54 4.40 11.63
N GLY A 22 4.77 4.84 11.91
CA GLY A 22 5.81 5.00 10.89
C GLY A 22 6.11 3.68 10.16
N GLN A 23 6.27 2.58 10.88
CA GLN A 23 6.46 1.25 10.28
C GLN A 23 5.27 0.84 9.41
N THR A 24 4.05 1.11 9.85
CA THR A 24 2.83 0.75 9.12
C THR A 24 2.72 1.55 7.83
N LEU A 25 2.99 2.85 7.87
CA LEU A 25 3.01 3.71 6.69
C LEU A 25 4.07 3.26 5.68
N TRP A 26 5.26 2.89 6.15
CA TRP A 26 6.31 2.37 5.28
C TRP A 26 5.89 1.06 4.59
N GLN A 27 5.31 0.11 5.33
CA GLN A 27 4.80 -1.14 4.75
C GLN A 27 3.71 -0.87 3.71
N LEU A 28 2.83 0.10 3.96
CA LEU A 28 1.80 0.48 3.00
C LEU A 28 2.42 1.04 1.72
N GLN A 29 3.42 1.92 1.82
CA GLN A 29 4.14 2.47 0.65
C GLN A 29 4.83 1.37 -0.17
N VAL A 30 5.45 0.40 0.49
CA VAL A 30 6.05 -0.76 -0.19
C VAL A 30 4.99 -1.55 -0.95
N LEU A 31 3.83 -1.78 -0.33
CA LEU A 31 2.71 -2.47 -0.98
C LEU A 31 2.15 -1.66 -2.16
N GLU A 32 2.06 -0.34 -2.05
CA GLU A 32 1.67 0.58 -3.14
C GLU A 32 2.59 0.45 -4.33
N GLU A 33 3.90 0.42 -4.08
CA GLU A 33 4.89 0.27 -5.14
C GLU A 33 4.77 -1.07 -5.86
N VAL A 34 4.70 -2.17 -5.10
CA VAL A 34 4.62 -3.52 -5.67
C VAL A 34 3.33 -3.73 -6.45
N ILE A 35 2.19 -3.29 -5.90
CA ILE A 35 0.89 -3.50 -6.55
C ILE A 35 0.73 -2.64 -7.80
N ALA A 36 1.27 -1.42 -7.81
CA ALA A 36 1.26 -0.55 -8.99
C ALA A 36 2.04 -1.17 -10.15
N LYS A 37 3.25 -1.68 -9.87
CA LYS A 37 4.05 -2.40 -10.88
C LYS A 37 3.33 -3.63 -11.39
N PHE A 38 2.78 -4.44 -10.50
CA PHE A 38 2.00 -5.62 -10.87
C PHE A 38 0.81 -5.24 -11.77
N PHE A 39 0.02 -4.24 -11.38
CA PHE A 39 -1.12 -3.74 -12.16
C PHE A 39 -0.72 -3.33 -13.58
N VAL A 40 0.36 -2.57 -13.74
CA VAL A 40 0.85 -2.19 -15.08
C VAL A 40 1.20 -3.44 -15.89
N LEU A 41 1.89 -4.41 -15.31
CA LEU A 41 2.30 -5.62 -16.02
C LEU A 41 1.13 -6.52 -16.44
N VAL A 42 0.08 -6.64 -15.63
CA VAL A 42 -1.01 -7.60 -15.90
C VAL A 42 -2.24 -6.98 -16.59
N VAL A 43 -2.41 -5.67 -16.48
CA VAL A 43 -3.54 -4.94 -17.09
C VAL A 43 -3.11 -4.08 -18.26
N GLN A 44 -2.01 -3.32 -18.12
CA GLN A 44 -1.69 -2.28 -19.08
C GLN A 44 -0.62 -2.69 -20.10
N ALA A 45 0.25 -3.63 -19.76
CA ALA A 45 1.30 -4.12 -20.62
C ALA A 45 0.70 -4.84 -21.84
N LYS A 46 1.23 -4.53 -23.03
CA LYS A 46 0.79 -5.05 -24.32
C LYS A 46 2.03 -5.48 -25.10
N GLN A 47 1.85 -6.48 -25.95
CA GLN A 47 2.90 -6.94 -26.85
C GLN A 47 3.38 -5.77 -27.72
N GLY A 48 4.70 -5.62 -27.84
CA GLY A 48 5.34 -4.57 -28.62
C GLY A 48 5.58 -3.25 -27.88
N MET A 49 5.17 -3.11 -26.61
CA MET A 49 5.57 -1.94 -25.81
C MET A 49 7.05 -1.99 -25.42
N GLY A 50 7.70 -0.84 -25.52
CA GLY A 50 9.08 -0.66 -25.06
C GLY A 50 9.14 -0.57 -23.53
N ARG A 51 10.36 -0.73 -22.99
CA ARG A 51 10.60 -0.59 -21.56
C ARG A 51 10.21 0.80 -21.05
N GLU A 52 10.52 1.85 -21.82
CA GLU A 52 10.22 3.24 -21.46
C GLU A 52 8.70 3.47 -21.30
N ASP A 53 7.88 2.92 -22.20
CA ASP A 53 6.41 3.02 -22.11
C ASP A 53 5.87 2.39 -20.83
N VAL A 54 6.44 1.25 -20.43
CA VAL A 54 6.07 0.55 -19.19
C VAL A 54 6.48 1.36 -17.98
N GLU A 55 7.68 1.95 -17.96
CA GLU A 55 8.14 2.80 -16.84
C GLU A 55 7.27 4.06 -16.68
N VAL A 56 6.84 4.69 -17.77
CA VAL A 56 5.89 5.83 -17.72
C VAL A 56 4.55 5.43 -17.10
N LYS A 57 4.06 4.24 -17.44
CA LYS A 57 2.83 3.68 -16.85
C LYS A 57 3.01 3.34 -15.37
N ILE A 58 4.15 2.78 -14.98
CA ILE A 58 4.48 2.53 -13.56
C ILE A 58 4.49 3.86 -12.80
N GLY A 59 5.19 4.88 -13.31
CA GLY A 59 5.23 6.20 -12.69
C GLY A 59 3.84 6.84 -12.52
N SER A 60 2.91 6.56 -13.44
CA SER A 60 1.52 6.99 -13.32
C SER A 60 0.73 6.17 -12.29
N ALA A 61 0.89 4.85 -12.28
CA ALA A 61 0.24 3.95 -11.34
C ALA A 61 0.70 4.17 -9.89
N LEU A 62 1.96 4.55 -9.67
CA LEU A 62 2.54 4.87 -8.36
C LEU A 62 1.90 6.10 -7.69
N LYS A 63 1.16 6.93 -8.43
CA LYS A 63 0.39 8.05 -7.85
C LYS A 63 -0.91 7.58 -7.19
N GLY A 64 -1.33 6.34 -7.46
CA GLY A 64 -2.49 5.73 -6.84
C GLY A 64 -2.19 5.19 -5.44
N THR A 65 -3.22 5.10 -4.61
CA THR A 65 -3.15 4.41 -3.32
C THR A 65 -3.25 2.89 -3.48
N PHE A 66 -2.82 2.14 -2.46
CA PHE A 66 -2.91 0.68 -2.46
C PHE A 66 -4.34 0.21 -2.76
N GLY A 67 -5.32 0.85 -2.10
CA GLY A 67 -6.72 0.48 -2.24
C GLY A 67 -7.32 0.84 -3.59
N SER A 68 -6.91 1.95 -4.23
CA SER A 68 -7.37 2.25 -5.59
C SER A 68 -6.84 1.23 -6.59
N THR A 69 -5.58 0.81 -6.47
CA THR A 69 -4.98 -0.16 -7.40
C THR A 69 -5.58 -1.55 -7.24
N ILE A 70 -5.88 -1.98 -6.00
CA ILE A 70 -6.61 -3.22 -5.75
C ILE A 70 -7.99 -3.19 -6.43
N LYS A 71 -8.74 -2.09 -6.28
CA LYS A 71 -10.07 -1.96 -6.87
C LYS A 71 -10.04 -2.10 -8.39
N GLU A 72 -9.05 -1.47 -9.05
CA GLU A 72 -8.86 -1.62 -10.50
C GLU A 72 -8.46 -3.06 -10.87
N LEU A 73 -7.55 -3.70 -10.13
CA LEU A 73 -7.16 -5.10 -10.39
C LEU A 73 -8.34 -6.08 -10.28
N ILE A 74 -9.22 -5.89 -9.30
CA ILE A 74 -10.43 -6.70 -9.13
C ILE A 74 -11.40 -6.45 -10.29
N LYS A 75 -11.62 -5.18 -10.65
CA LYS A 75 -12.50 -4.78 -11.75
C LYS A 75 -12.03 -5.37 -13.09
N GLU A 76 -10.72 -5.40 -13.33
CA GLU A 76 -10.10 -5.98 -14.53
C GLU A 76 -9.94 -7.52 -14.46
N GLN A 77 -10.39 -8.15 -13.36
CA GLN A 77 -10.29 -9.60 -13.15
C GLN A 77 -8.86 -10.14 -13.27
N LYS A 78 -7.87 -9.34 -12.84
CA LYS A 78 -6.43 -9.69 -12.83
C LYS A 78 -5.87 -9.88 -11.43
N MET A 79 -6.69 -9.76 -10.39
CA MET A 79 -6.27 -10.06 -9.03
C MET A 79 -6.05 -11.57 -8.88
N PRO A 80 -4.94 -12.03 -8.26
CA PRO A 80 -4.79 -13.44 -7.92
C PRO A 80 -5.92 -13.91 -6.99
N GLU A 81 -6.56 -15.03 -7.33
CA GLU A 81 -7.74 -15.55 -6.61
C GLU A 81 -7.49 -15.74 -5.10
N ALA A 82 -6.29 -16.17 -4.72
CA ALA A 82 -5.91 -16.35 -3.33
C ALA A 82 -5.80 -15.03 -2.53
N LEU A 83 -5.58 -13.90 -3.22
CA LEU A 83 -5.37 -12.59 -2.61
C LEU A 83 -6.64 -11.74 -2.60
N GLU A 84 -7.50 -11.90 -3.60
CA GLU A 84 -8.72 -11.12 -3.74
C GLU A 84 -9.62 -11.08 -2.49
N PRO A 85 -9.99 -12.21 -1.84
CA PRO A 85 -10.84 -12.15 -0.65
C PRO A 85 -10.14 -11.46 0.53
N ARG A 86 -8.83 -11.65 0.68
CA ARG A 86 -8.02 -11.02 1.74
C ARG A 86 -7.98 -9.50 1.55
N PHE A 87 -7.75 -9.04 0.34
CA PHE A 87 -7.68 -7.61 0.03
C PHE A 87 -9.06 -6.94 0.04
N LYS A 88 -10.12 -7.62 -0.40
CA LYS A 88 -11.49 -7.12 -0.22
C LYS A 88 -11.82 -6.90 1.25
N HIS A 89 -11.47 -7.86 2.11
CA HIS A 89 -11.67 -7.75 3.55
C HIS A 89 -10.90 -6.57 4.14
N LEU A 90 -9.61 -6.46 3.83
CA LEU A 90 -8.76 -5.36 4.31
C LEU A 90 -9.25 -3.98 3.85
N LEU A 91 -9.78 -3.87 2.62
CA LEU A 91 -10.38 -2.62 2.15
C LEU A 91 -11.71 -2.28 2.84
N ALA A 92 -12.45 -3.30 3.29
CA ALA A 92 -13.68 -3.10 4.04
C ALA A 92 -13.40 -2.63 5.47
N GLU A 93 -12.39 -3.19 6.16
CA GLU A 93 -12.02 -2.78 7.53
C GLU A 93 -11.51 -1.33 7.63
N ARG A 94 -11.02 -0.77 6.52
CA ARG A 94 -10.47 0.59 6.46
C ARG A 94 -11.53 1.69 6.36
N ASN A 95 -12.77 1.39 5.95
CA ASN A 95 -13.85 2.36 5.78
C ASN A 95 -15.01 2.06 6.73
#